data_AF-A0A2Z5SWY2-F1
#
_entry.id   AF-A0A2Z5SWY2-F1
#
_cell.length_a   1.000
_cell.length_b   1.000
_cell.length_c   1.000
_cell.angle_alpha   90.00
_cell.angle_beta   90.00
_cell.angle_gamma   90.00
#
_symmetry.space_group_name_H-M   'P 1'
#
loop_
_entity.id
_entity.type
_entity.pdbx_description
1 polymer ?
#
loop_
_entity_poly.entity_id
_entity_poly.type
_entity_poly.pdbx_seq_one_letter_code
_entity_poly.pdbx_strand_id
1 'polypeptide(L)'
;MASEAQVKHYLAHWFQLGKQVLLPKRQQKLCPSQIFAGNTYSREFESYWQYISAAGADCYLEGAGQTIRQLLSPEWEVVKCTRCQMPCPVAISRDTSSACLCVDLPSWPNTKLPSPRVAIDNQIYLARIQQRLARSSYD
;
A
#
# COMPACT_ATOMS: atom_id res chain seq x y z
N MET A 1 -10.23 -8.95 6.37
CA MET A 1 -9.57 -9.44 5.15
C MET A 1 -9.14 -8.24 4.33
N ALA A 2 -7.86 -8.18 3.96
CA ALA A 2 -7.34 -7.13 3.12
C ALA A 2 -7.91 -7.24 1.69
N SER A 3 -8.41 -6.13 1.13
CA SER A 3 -8.80 -6.08 -0.27
C SER A 3 -7.58 -5.89 -1.17
N GLU A 4 -7.69 -6.28 -2.44
CA GLU A 4 -6.66 -6.01 -3.45
C GLU A 4 -6.26 -4.53 -3.49
N ALA A 5 -7.25 -3.63 -3.35
CA ALA A 5 -7.00 -2.19 -3.27
C ALA A 5 -6.17 -1.80 -2.05
N GLN A 6 -6.38 -2.43 -0.88
CA GLN A 6 -5.58 -2.18 0.32
C GLN A 6 -4.15 -2.69 0.18
N VAL A 7 -3.95 -3.87 -0.41
CA VAL A 7 -2.60 -4.42 -0.67
C VAL A 7 -1.86 -3.57 -1.71
N LYS A 8 -2.54 -3.11 -2.75
CA LYS A 8 -2.00 -2.17 -3.73
C LYS A 8 -1.59 -0.85 -3.10
N HIS A 9 -2.44 -0.28 -2.24
CA HIS A 9 -2.10 0.93 -1.48
C HIS A 9 -0.89 0.71 -0.57
N TYR A 10 -0.83 -0.44 0.11
CA TYR A 10 0.33 -0.83 0.91
C TYR A 10 1.62 -0.76 0.08
N LEU A 11 1.66 -1.39 -1.09
CA LEU A 11 2.84 -1.35 -1.95
C LEU A 11 3.18 0.08 -2.42
N ALA A 12 2.19 0.85 -2.85
CA ALA A 12 2.42 2.23 -3.29
C ALA A 12 3.04 3.12 -2.19
N HIS A 13 2.63 2.94 -0.93
CA HIS A 13 3.19 3.65 0.21
C HIS A 13 4.66 3.29 0.46
N TRP A 14 4.99 1.99 0.37
CA TRP A 14 6.36 1.54 0.63
C TRP A 14 7.32 1.81 -0.54
N PHE A 15 6.85 1.79 -1.79
CA PHE A 15 7.64 2.22 -2.94
C PHE A 15 8.06 3.69 -2.83
N GLN A 16 7.23 4.57 -2.25
CA GLN A 16 7.60 5.97 -2.01
C GLN A 16 8.75 6.13 -1.02
N LEU A 17 8.94 5.16 -0.13
CA LEU A 17 10.06 5.11 0.80
C LEU A 17 11.28 4.37 0.20
N GLY A 18 11.22 4.01 -1.09
CA GLY A 18 12.30 3.33 -1.82
C GLY A 18 12.37 1.82 -1.60
N LYS A 19 11.41 1.22 -0.88
CA LYS A 19 11.34 -0.24 -0.73
C LYS A 19 10.99 -0.88 -2.05
N GLN A 20 11.55 -2.04 -2.35
CA GLN A 20 11.34 -2.74 -3.62
C GLN A 20 10.55 -4.03 -3.41
N VAL A 21 9.86 -4.53 -4.43
CA VAL A 21 9.27 -5.88 -4.41
C VAL A 21 10.26 -6.86 -4.99
N LEU A 22 10.55 -7.92 -4.24
CA LEU A 22 11.49 -8.97 -4.63
C LEU A 22 10.72 -10.16 -5.19
N LEU A 23 11.17 -10.67 -6.33
CA LEU A 23 10.67 -11.88 -6.97
C LEU A 23 11.78 -12.95 -6.96
N PRO A 24 11.81 -13.82 -5.94
CA PRO A 24 12.87 -14.82 -5.79
C PRO A 24 12.98 -15.74 -7.00
N LYS A 25 11.83 -16.17 -7.55
CA LYS A 25 11.78 -17.11 -8.69
C LYS A 25 12.43 -16.56 -9.96
N ARG A 26 12.55 -15.25 -10.10
CA ARG A 26 13.16 -14.59 -11.26
C ARG A 26 14.42 -13.80 -10.90
N GLN A 27 14.84 -13.83 -9.63
CA GLN A 27 15.89 -12.97 -9.07
C GLN A 27 15.73 -11.49 -9.48
N GLN A 28 14.48 -11.04 -9.60
CA GLN A 28 14.16 -9.71 -10.11
C GLN A 28 13.68 -8.82 -8.96
N LYS A 29 14.08 -7.55 -9.01
CA LYS A 29 13.58 -6.51 -8.11
C LYS A 29 12.71 -5.54 -8.92
N LEU A 30 11.51 -5.27 -8.45
CA LEU A 30 10.59 -4.32 -9.06
C LEU A 30 10.55 -3.06 -8.20
N CYS A 31 10.94 -1.94 -8.80
CA CYS A 31 10.84 -0.62 -8.20
C CYS A 31 10.32 0.33 -9.28
N PRO A 32 9.04 0.71 -9.25
CA PRO A 32 8.52 1.67 -10.22
C PRO A 32 9.25 3.00 -10.07
N SER A 33 9.69 3.56 -11.19
CA SER A 33 10.33 4.88 -11.22
C SER A 33 9.30 5.99 -10.99
N GLN A 34 8.08 5.80 -11.48
CA GLN A 34 6.96 6.69 -11.28
C GLN A 34 5.79 5.93 -10.65
N ILE A 35 5.38 6.31 -9.43
CA ILE A 35 4.24 5.69 -8.73
C ILE A 35 2.93 6.40 -9.08
N PHE A 36 2.96 7.72 -9.26
CA PHE A 36 1.79 8.54 -9.52
C PHE A 36 1.90 9.27 -10.86
N ALA A 37 0.78 9.32 -11.58
CA ALA A 37 0.57 10.22 -12.72
C ALA A 37 -0.50 11.24 -12.30
N GLY A 38 -0.06 12.41 -11.84
CA GLY A 38 -0.95 13.42 -11.26
C GLY A 38 -1.58 12.96 -9.95
N ASN A 39 -2.89 12.71 -9.96
CA ASN A 39 -3.65 12.29 -8.78
C ASN A 39 -3.88 10.77 -8.71
N THR A 40 -3.66 10.03 -9.79
CA THR A 40 -3.88 8.58 -9.84
C THR A 40 -2.56 7.83 -9.86
N TYR A 41 -2.63 6.51 -9.72
CA TYR A 41 -1.50 5.65 -10.00
C TYR A 41 -1.02 5.81 -11.44
N SER A 42 0.29 5.74 -11.65
CA SER A 42 0.88 5.76 -12.98
C SER A 42 0.58 4.44 -13.71
N ARG A 43 0.62 4.47 -15.04
CA ARG A 43 0.51 3.23 -15.84
C ARG A 43 1.63 2.26 -15.52
N GLU A 44 2.83 2.76 -15.24
CA GLU A 44 3.97 1.94 -14.84
C GLU A 44 3.65 1.14 -13.56
N PHE A 45 3.19 1.82 -12.51
CA PHE A 45 2.81 1.16 -11.26
C PHE A 45 1.65 0.18 -11.45
N GLU A 46 0.65 0.52 -12.27
CA GLU A 46 -0.46 -0.38 -12.59
C GLU A 46 0.03 -1.66 -13.29
N SER A 47 0.96 -1.53 -14.24
CA SER A 47 1.56 -2.69 -14.91
C SER A 47 2.35 -3.56 -13.94
N TYR A 48 3.12 -2.97 -13.03
CA TYR A 48 3.80 -3.73 -11.96
C TYR A 48 2.79 -4.41 -11.03
N TRP A 49 1.71 -3.73 -10.64
CA TRP A 49 0.66 -4.30 -9.81
C TRP A 49 -0.02 -5.49 -10.49
N GLN A 50 -0.44 -5.35 -11.74
CA GLN A 50 -1.03 -6.43 -12.53
C GLN A 50 -0.06 -7.61 -12.66
N TYR A 51 1.22 -7.32 -12.92
CA TYR A 51 2.25 -8.33 -13.02
C TYR A 51 2.46 -9.07 -11.69
N ILE A 52 2.52 -8.37 -10.56
CA ILE A 52 2.67 -8.95 -9.22
C ILE A 52 1.42 -9.76 -8.84
N SER A 53 0.23 -9.25 -9.12
CA SER A 53 -1.03 -9.92 -8.81
C SER A 53 -1.24 -11.18 -9.65
N ALA A 54 -0.82 -11.15 -10.93
CA ALA A 54 -0.87 -12.31 -11.82
C ALA A 54 0.27 -13.30 -11.55
N ALA A 55 1.44 -12.80 -11.14
CA ALA A 55 2.53 -13.60 -10.66
C ALA A 55 2.17 -14.12 -9.26
N GLY A 56 1.36 -15.18 -9.21
CA GLY A 56 0.97 -15.90 -7.98
C GLY A 56 2.14 -16.58 -7.22
N ALA A 57 3.36 -16.09 -7.42
CA ALA A 57 4.60 -16.51 -6.79
C ALA A 57 4.85 -15.76 -5.47
N ASP A 58 5.84 -16.28 -4.73
CA ASP A 58 6.36 -15.80 -3.45
C ASP A 58 7.06 -14.44 -3.55
N CYS A 59 6.39 -13.46 -4.16
CA CYS A 59 6.83 -12.09 -4.19
C CYS A 59 6.57 -11.44 -2.82
N TYR A 60 7.53 -10.69 -2.31
CA TYR A 60 7.41 -10.00 -1.03
C TYR A 60 8.05 -8.62 -1.13
N LEU A 61 7.58 -7.70 -0.30
CA LEU A 61 8.20 -6.39 -0.17
C LEU A 61 9.53 -6.55 0.59
N GLU A 62 10.56 -5.81 0.20
CA GLU A 62 11.86 -5.82 0.86
C GLU A 62 11.74 -5.51 2.36
N GLY A 63 12.21 -6.44 3.20
CA GLY A 63 12.09 -6.39 4.66
C GLY A 63 10.78 -6.95 5.21
N ALA A 64 9.80 -7.29 4.36
CA ALA A 64 8.58 -7.96 4.80
C ALA A 64 8.81 -9.46 4.96
N GLY A 65 8.29 -10.03 6.05
CA GLY A 65 8.33 -11.48 6.31
C GLY A 65 7.26 -12.29 5.58
N GLN A 66 6.29 -11.61 4.97
CA GLN A 66 5.11 -12.20 4.33
C GLN A 66 5.06 -11.85 2.84
N THR A 67 4.54 -12.80 2.05
CA THR A 67 4.38 -12.63 0.61
C THR A 67 3.14 -11.82 0.28
N ILE A 68 3.14 -11.17 -0.87
CA ILE A 68 1.99 -10.41 -1.38
C ILE A 68 0.79 -11.35 -1.57
N ARG A 69 1.03 -12.61 -1.94
CA ARG A 69 0.00 -13.65 -2.00
C ARG A 69 -0.62 -13.94 -0.63
N GLN A 70 0.17 -13.97 0.43
CA GLN A 70 -0.36 -14.08 1.79
C GLN A 70 -1.19 -12.84 2.16
N LEU A 71 -0.73 -11.64 1.81
CA LEU A 71 -1.47 -10.40 2.06
C LEU A 71 -2.83 -10.34 1.35
N LEU A 72 -2.98 -11.03 0.21
CA LEU A 72 -4.23 -11.16 -0.53
C LEU A 72 -5.14 -12.27 0.01
N SER A 73 -4.69 -13.04 1.00
CA SER A 73 -5.47 -14.10 1.62
C SER A 73 -6.42 -13.55 2.69
N PRO A 74 -7.50 -14.28 3.02
CA PRO A 74 -8.42 -13.91 4.10
C PRO A 74 -7.78 -13.82 5.48
N GLU A 75 -6.58 -14.36 5.64
CA GLU A 75 -5.87 -14.46 6.92
C GLU A 75 -5.14 -13.16 7.29
N TRP A 76 -5.09 -12.18 6.38
CA TRP A 76 -4.36 -10.94 6.58
C TRP A 76 -5.27 -9.72 6.49
N GLU A 77 -4.92 -8.69 7.25
CA GLU A 77 -5.52 -7.38 7.23
C GLU A 77 -4.44 -6.31 7.14
N VAL A 78 -4.68 -5.25 6.37
CA VAL A 78 -3.78 -4.10 6.30
C VAL A 78 -4.32 -2.99 7.18
N VAL A 79 -3.66 -2.75 8.30
CA VAL A 79 -4.02 -1.71 9.29
C VAL A 79 -3.03 -0.55 9.25
N LYS A 80 -3.38 0.59 9.83
CA LYS A 80 -2.45 1.71 9.97
C LYS A 80 -1.54 1.50 11.17
N CYS A 81 -0.25 1.72 10.99
CA CYS A 81 0.72 1.76 12.07
C CYS A 81 0.33 2.82 13.10
N THR A 82 0.30 2.47 14.37
CA THR A 82 0.09 3.46 15.45
C THR A 82 1.24 4.47 15.53
N ARG A 83 2.46 4.08 15.14
CA ARG A 83 3.66 4.93 15.20
C ARG A 83 3.78 5.90 14.03
N CYS A 84 3.59 5.41 12.80
CA CYS A 84 3.86 6.19 11.59
C CYS A 84 2.68 6.30 10.61
N GLN A 85 1.50 5.77 10.98
CA GLN A 85 0.28 5.76 10.16
C GLN A 85 0.39 5.01 8.82
N MET A 86 1.54 4.39 8.53
CA MET A 86 1.77 3.60 7.33
C MET A 86 0.95 2.31 7.33
N PRO A 87 0.56 1.81 6.15
CA PRO A 87 -0.10 0.51 6.06
C PRO A 87 0.88 -0.59 6.49
N CYS A 88 0.50 -1.37 7.51
CA CYS A 88 1.21 -2.55 7.97
C CYS A 88 0.24 -3.73 7.93
N PRO A 89 0.67 -4.87 7.38
CA PRO A 89 -0.13 -6.08 7.39
C PRO A 89 -0.09 -6.71 8.77
N VAL A 90 -1.18 -7.35 9.16
CA VAL A 90 -1.38 -8.06 10.43
C VAL A 90 -2.14 -9.34 10.14
N ALA A 91 -1.70 -10.46 10.73
CA ALA A 91 -2.41 -11.72 10.62
C ALA A 91 -3.64 -11.71 11.54
N ILE A 92 -4.80 -12.11 11.02
CA ILE A 92 -6.08 -12.12 11.75
C ILE A 92 -6.16 -13.29 12.73
N SER A 93 -5.54 -14.43 12.40
CA SER A 93 -5.69 -15.70 13.12
C SER A 93 -4.43 -16.17 13.86
N ARG A 94 -3.35 -15.39 13.87
CA ARG A 94 -2.09 -15.74 14.57
C ARG A 94 -1.62 -14.57 15.43
N ASP A 95 -1.16 -14.87 16.64
CA ASP A 95 -0.44 -13.95 17.56
C ASP A 95 0.91 -13.43 16.98
N THR A 96 1.19 -13.71 15.72
CA THR A 96 2.33 -13.14 15.00
C THR A 96 1.97 -11.74 14.53
N SER A 97 2.07 -10.77 15.43
CA SER A 97 2.10 -9.35 15.07
C SER A 97 3.33 -9.09 14.21
N SER A 98 3.15 -8.93 12.90
CA SER A 98 4.21 -8.41 12.04
C SER A 98 4.55 -6.99 12.47
N ALA A 99 5.77 -6.81 12.97
CA ALA A 99 6.30 -5.49 13.26
C ALA A 99 6.25 -4.64 11.99
N CYS A 100 5.87 -3.37 12.11
CA CYS A 100 5.81 -2.52 10.94
C CYS A 100 7.22 -2.24 10.42
N LEU A 101 7.37 -2.21 9.10
CA LEU A 101 8.66 -2.00 8.40
C LEU A 101 9.32 -0.65 8.69
N CYS A 102 8.62 0.24 9.40
CA CYS A 102 9.22 1.46 9.93
C CYS A 102 10.31 1.21 10.97
N VAL A 103 10.30 0.06 11.65
CA VAL A 103 11.33 -0.27 12.67
C VAL A 103 12.71 -0.37 12.04
N ASP A 104 12.79 -0.86 10.80
CA ASP A 104 14.05 -1.02 10.05
C ASP A 104 14.46 0.26 9.29
N LEU A 105 13.72 1.37 9.44
CA LEU A 105 14.01 2.64 8.80
C LEU A 105 14.54 3.63 9.85
N PRO A 106 15.87 3.90 9.89
CA PRO A 106 16.49 4.66 10.98
C PRO A 106 16.01 6.11 11.08
N SER A 107 15.47 6.67 10.00
CA SER A 107 14.98 8.06 9.92
C SER A 107 13.45 8.17 9.90
N TRP A 108 12.69 7.08 10.11
CA TRP A 108 11.22 7.07 10.04
C TRP A 108 10.56 6.82 11.42
N PRO A 109 9.43 7.46 11.76
CA PRO A 109 8.67 8.45 11.00
C PRO A 109 9.41 9.80 10.89
N ASN A 110 9.67 10.23 9.65
CA ASN A 110 10.27 11.53 9.43
C ASN A 110 9.18 12.59 9.40
N THR A 111 9.00 13.32 10.51
CA THR A 111 8.01 14.40 10.59
C THR A 111 8.39 15.65 9.78
N LYS A 112 9.62 15.71 9.24
CA LYS A 112 10.09 16.79 8.36
C LYS A 112 9.72 16.57 6.89
N LEU A 113 9.38 15.35 6.50
CA LEU A 113 8.92 15.03 5.14
C LEU A 113 7.40 14.83 5.14
N PRO A 114 6.72 15.22 4.05
CA PRO A 114 5.30 14.90 3.91
C PRO A 114 5.11 13.38 3.93
N SER A 115 4.05 12.93 4.59
CA SER A 115 3.68 11.51 4.58
C SER A 115 3.44 11.02 3.15
N PRO A 116 3.65 9.73 2.86
CA PRO A 116 3.50 9.21 1.51
C PRO A 116 2.08 9.50 0.98
N ARG A 117 2.02 9.98 -0.27
CA ARG A 117 0.79 10.38 -0.94
C ARG A 117 -0.08 9.15 -1.20
N VAL A 118 -1.39 9.35 -1.09
CA VAL A 118 -2.43 8.40 -1.51
C VAL A 118 -2.92 8.80 -2.91
N ALA A 119 -3.23 7.83 -3.77
CA ALA A 119 -3.91 8.14 -5.02
C ALA A 119 -5.28 8.77 -4.71
N ILE A 120 -5.53 9.95 -5.26
CA ILE A 120 -6.80 10.66 -5.11
C ILE A 120 -7.70 10.20 -6.25
N ASP A 121 -8.71 9.40 -5.92
CA ASP A 121 -9.83 9.18 -6.82
C ASP A 121 -10.71 10.44 -6.79
N ASN A 122 -10.49 11.32 -7.78
CA ASN A 122 -11.22 12.57 -7.91
C ASN A 122 -12.74 12.34 -8.01
N GLN A 123 -13.22 11.20 -8.55
CA GLN A 123 -14.65 10.94 -8.66
C GLN A 123 -15.27 10.65 -7.29
N ILE A 124 -14.60 9.84 -6.46
CA ILE A 124 -15.04 9.58 -5.08
C ILE A 124 -14.96 10.86 -4.26
N TYR A 125 -13.91 11.66 -4.43
CA TYR A 125 -13.77 12.94 -3.73
C TYR A 125 -14.87 13.93 -4.11
N LEU A 126 -15.17 14.07 -5.40
CA LEU A 126 -16.25 14.92 -5.91
C LEU A 126 -17.62 14.40 -5.45
N ALA A 127 -17.88 13.09 -5.50
CA ALA A 127 -19.12 12.50 -5.00
C ALA A 127 -19.30 12.79 -3.51
N ARG A 128 -18.24 12.69 -2.71
CA ARG A 128 -18.28 13.01 -1.27
C ARG A 128 -18.52 14.49 -1.01
N ILE A 129 -17.98 15.40 -1.84
CA ILE A 129 -18.30 16.83 -1.79
C ILE A 129 -19.77 17.07 -2.15
N GLN A 130 -20.26 16.48 -3.25
CA GLN A 130 -21.66 16.58 -3.67
C GLN A 130 -22.62 16.11 -2.58
N GLN A 131 -22.32 14.98 -1.92
CA GLN A 131 -23.12 14.47 -0.81
C GLN A 131 -23.15 15.42 0.41
N ARG A 132 -22.03 16.09 0.70
CA ARG A 132 -21.97 17.09 1.78
C ARG A 132 -22.77 18.35 1.44
N LEU A 133 -22.68 18.82 0.19
CA LEU A 133 -23.44 19.96 -0.29
C LEU A 133 -24.94 19.67 -0.28
N ALA A 134 -25.36 18.50 -0.76
CA ALA A 134 -26.77 18.09 -0.77
C ALA A 134 -27.36 17.96 0.64
N ARG A 135 -26.56 17.60 1.66
CA ARG A 135 -27.00 17.59 3.06
C ARG A 135 -27.09 18.99 3.68
N SER A 136 -26.32 19.94 3.19
CA SER A 136 -26.30 21.33 3.68
C SER A 136 -27.42 22.19 3.09
N SER A 137 -28.09 21.75 2.03
CA SER A 137 -29.15 22.50 1.33
C SER A 137 -30.57 22.13 1.79
N TYR A 138 -30.71 21.35 2.87
CA TYR A 138 -31.99 20.93 3.47
C TYR A 138 -32.21 21.51 4.88
N ASP A 139 -31.48 22.58 5.22
CA ASP A 139 -31.73 23.45 6.40
C ASP A 139 -32.09 24.86 5.91
#